data_AF-A0A2P2LF55-F1
#
_entry.id   AF-A0A2P2LF55-F1
#
_cell.length_a   1.000
_cell.length_b   1.000
_cell.length_c   1.000
_cell.angle_alpha   90.00
_cell.angle_beta   90.00
_cell.angle_gamma   90.00
#
_symmetry.space_group_name_H-M   'P 1'
#
loop_
_entity.id
_entity.type
_entity.pdbx_description
1 polymer ?
#
loop_
_entity_poly.entity_id
_entity_poly.type
_entity_poly.pdbx_seq_one_letter_code
_entity_poly.pdbx_strand_id
1 'polypeptide(L)'
;MVRGKIQMKRIENAASRQVTFSKRRTGLLKKAFELSILCDAEVAVIIFSQRGRLAEFSSHDMQSTIDRYRRQANGMHTPGIDTQQPKHESTDLAKRIELLQISQRKLLGQSLSTCSLEELQDIGNQLERSLSNIRIRKVHNLTSFNYLQWKVSTLENVYAF
;
A
#
# COMPACT_ATOMS: atom_id res chain seq x y z
N MET A 1 8.76 30.98 37.34
CA MET A 1 7.70 31.57 36.48
C MET A 1 6.36 30.98 36.85
N VAL A 2 5.43 31.78 37.36
CA VAL A 2 4.05 31.36 37.64
C VAL A 2 3.34 31.09 36.32
N ARG A 3 2.64 29.96 36.22
CA ARG A 3 1.97 29.50 35.00
C ARG A 3 0.66 30.27 34.83
N GLY A 4 0.61 31.24 33.91
CA GLY A 4 -0.62 31.99 33.62
C GLY A 4 -1.71 31.13 32.98
N LYS A 5 -2.98 31.46 33.26
CA LYS A 5 -4.15 30.83 32.61
C LYS A 5 -4.13 31.16 31.11
N ILE A 6 -4.29 30.14 30.27
CA ILE A 6 -4.38 30.32 28.81
C ILE A 6 -5.81 30.04 28.33
N GLN A 7 -6.24 30.72 27.26
CA GLN A 7 -7.52 30.45 26.61
C GLN A 7 -7.48 29.09 25.89
N MET A 8 -8.59 28.35 25.89
CA MET A 8 -8.73 27.08 25.16
C MET A 8 -9.06 27.33 23.69
N LYS A 9 -8.05 27.78 22.95
CA LYS A 9 -8.07 27.96 21.49
C LYS A 9 -6.73 27.53 20.89
N ARG A 10 -6.66 27.44 19.56
CA ARG A 10 -5.40 27.17 18.87
C ARG A 10 -4.34 28.22 19.23
N ILE A 11 -3.13 27.78 19.54
CA ILE A 11 -1.99 28.68 19.76
C ILE A 11 -1.46 29.10 18.39
N GLU A 12 -1.53 30.39 18.05
CA GLU A 12 -1.15 30.88 16.73
C GLU A 12 0.37 30.85 16.49
N ASN A 13 1.15 31.31 17.48
CA ASN A 13 2.60 31.30 17.39
C ASN A 13 3.14 29.86 17.29
N ALA A 14 3.86 29.55 16.21
CA ALA A 14 4.33 28.20 15.91
C ALA A 14 5.35 27.66 16.94
N ALA A 15 6.28 28.49 17.41
CA ALA A 15 7.28 28.08 18.40
C ALA A 15 6.62 27.78 19.75
N SER A 16 5.75 28.67 20.22
CA SER A 16 4.96 28.47 21.45
C SER A 16 4.05 27.25 21.35
N ARG A 17 3.43 27.01 20.18
CA ARG A 17 2.62 25.82 19.92
C ARG A 17 3.44 24.55 19.98
N GLN A 18 4.65 24.52 19.39
CA GLN A 18 5.54 23.36 19.43
C GLN A 18 5.99 23.03 20.86
N VAL A 19 6.44 24.03 21.62
CA VAL A 19 6.85 23.83 23.02
C VAL A 19 5.67 23.36 23.88
N THR A 20 4.50 23.96 23.69
CA THR A 20 3.28 23.58 24.42
C THR A 20 2.81 22.17 24.05
N PHE A 21 2.85 21.81 22.77
CA PHE A 21 2.56 20.46 22.30
C PHE A 21 3.47 19.44 22.98
N SER A 22 4.79 19.66 22.97
CA SER A 22 5.73 18.75 23.63
C SER A 22 5.42 18.57 25.11
N LYS A 23 5.17 19.66 25.85
CA LYS A 23 4.86 19.62 27.29
C LYS A 23 3.51 18.95 27.57
N ARG A 24 2.46 19.29 26.82
CA ARG A 24 1.10 18.73 27.01
C ARG A 24 1.04 17.27 26.60
N ARG A 25 1.67 16.89 25.49
CA ARG A 25 1.81 15.51 25.04
C ARG A 25 2.45 14.66 26.14
N THR A 26 3.61 15.07 26.66
CA THR A 26 4.26 14.34 27.75
C THR A 26 3.38 14.26 29.00
N GLY A 27 2.69 15.34 29.36
CA GLY A 27 1.75 15.32 30.49
C GLY A 27 0.56 14.37 30.29
N LEU A 28 0.00 14.32 29.08
CA LEU A 28 -1.10 13.43 28.72
C LEU A 28 -0.69 11.97 28.79
N LEU A 29 0.46 11.61 28.20
CA LEU A 29 0.96 10.22 28.22
C LEU A 29 1.28 9.77 29.65
N LYS A 30 1.82 10.65 30.51
CA LYS A 30 2.01 10.36 31.94
C LYS A 30 0.70 10.08 32.65
N LYS A 31 -0.34 10.88 32.39
CA LYS A 31 -1.66 10.67 33.00
C LYS A 31 -2.33 9.39 32.51
N ALA A 32 -2.18 9.05 31.23
CA ALA A 32 -2.67 7.79 30.68
C ALA A 32 -1.99 6.58 31.33
N PHE A 33 -0.66 6.65 31.52
CA PHE A 33 0.11 5.63 32.22
C PHE A 33 -0.33 5.50 33.69
N GLU A 34 -0.40 6.60 34.43
CA GLU A 34 -0.87 6.62 35.83
C GLU A 34 -2.27 5.97 35.94
N LEU A 35 -3.20 6.33 35.05
CA LEU A 35 -4.55 5.75 35.05
C LEU A 35 -4.54 4.25 34.80
N SER A 36 -3.72 3.78 33.83
CA SER A 36 -3.65 2.35 33.52
C SER A 36 -3.17 1.51 34.70
N ILE A 37 -2.21 2.03 35.49
CA ILE A 37 -1.65 1.32 36.63
C ILE A 37 -2.55 1.45 37.86
N LEU A 38 -3.01 2.66 38.19
CA LEU A 38 -3.76 2.91 39.42
C LEU A 38 -5.15 2.25 39.43
N CYS A 39 -5.74 2.07 38.25
CA CYS A 39 -7.12 1.57 38.11
C CYS A 39 -7.20 0.25 37.35
N ASP A 40 -6.06 -0.39 37.04
CA ASP A 40 -6.00 -1.59 36.20
C ASP A 40 -6.82 -1.45 34.90
N ALA A 41 -6.73 -0.26 34.29
CA ALA A 41 -7.50 0.09 33.12
C ALA A 41 -6.65 -0.06 31.86
N GLU A 42 -7.19 -0.72 30.83
CA GLU A 42 -6.54 -0.72 29.53
C GLU A 42 -6.76 0.63 28.83
N VAL A 43 -5.66 1.37 28.62
CA VAL A 43 -5.65 2.73 28.11
C VAL A 43 -4.73 2.83 26.89
N ALA A 44 -5.21 3.41 25.81
CA ALA A 44 -4.42 3.79 24.64
C ALA A 44 -4.63 5.26 24.25
N VAL A 45 -3.55 5.90 23.82
CA VAL A 45 -3.52 7.30 23.38
C VAL A 45 -2.72 7.40 22.08
N ILE A 46 -3.32 7.97 21.04
CA ILE A 46 -2.71 8.19 19.73
C ILE A 46 -2.72 9.70 19.43
N ILE A 47 -1.57 10.26 19.07
CA ILE A 47 -1.41 11.71 18.84
C ILE A 47 -0.66 11.94 17.54
N PHE A 48 -1.33 12.61 16.59
CA PHE A 48 -0.70 13.09 15.36
C PHE A 48 -0.37 14.58 15.49
N SER A 49 0.90 14.92 15.28
CA SER A 49 1.32 16.33 15.20
C SER A 49 0.95 16.95 13.85
N GLN A 50 0.94 18.29 13.76
CA GLN A 50 0.73 18.99 12.48
C GLN A 50 1.74 18.63 11.38
N ARG A 51 2.89 18.06 11.75
CA ARG A 51 3.93 17.58 10.81
C ARG A 51 3.82 16.09 10.50
N GLY A 52 2.70 15.45 10.84
CA GLY A 52 2.46 14.03 10.63
C GLY A 52 3.25 13.10 11.56
N ARG A 53 4.04 13.61 12.50
CA ARG A 53 4.74 12.75 13.47
C ARG A 53 3.73 12.12 14.43
N LEU A 54 3.77 10.80 14.51
CA LEU A 54 3.04 9.96 15.46
C LEU A 54 3.75 9.97 16.82
N ALA A 55 2.96 10.11 17.88
CA ALA A 55 3.36 9.78 19.24
C ALA A 55 2.21 9.03 19.89
N GLU A 56 2.53 7.94 20.57
CA GLU A 56 1.54 7.03 21.12
C GLU A 56 1.95 6.46 22.47
N PHE A 57 0.95 5.97 23.20
CA PHE A 57 1.09 5.18 24.41
C PHE A 57 -0.04 4.15 24.43
N SER A 58 0.28 2.94 24.88
CA SER A 58 -0.72 1.92 25.17
C SER A 58 -0.23 1.10 26.35
N SER A 59 -1.15 0.77 27.27
CA SER A 59 -0.86 -0.11 28.42
C SER A 59 -0.66 -1.58 28.00
N HIS A 60 -1.03 -1.91 26.76
CA HIS A 60 -0.85 -3.21 26.12
C HIS A 60 -0.46 -3.03 24.64
N ASP A 61 -0.42 -4.09 23.85
CA ASP A 61 -0.28 -3.97 22.41
C ASP A 61 -1.35 -3.02 21.81
N MET A 62 -0.88 -2.03 21.05
CA MET A 62 -1.72 -0.98 20.48
C MET A 62 -2.76 -1.58 19.53
N GLN A 63 -2.34 -2.53 18.69
CA GLN A 63 -3.20 -3.15 17.70
C GLN A 63 -4.33 -3.93 18.36
N SER A 64 -4.01 -4.68 19.41
CA SER A 64 -4.97 -5.41 20.24
C SER A 64 -6.01 -4.49 20.89
N THR A 65 -5.56 -3.35 21.42
CA THR A 65 -6.44 -2.34 22.04
C THR A 65 -7.40 -1.73 21.01
N ILE A 66 -6.90 -1.38 19.83
CA ILE A 66 -7.70 -0.87 18.71
C ILE A 66 -8.73 -1.91 18.25
N ASP A 67 -8.32 -3.18 18.14
CA ASP A 67 -9.22 -4.24 17.69
C ASP A 67 -10.28 -4.60 18.74
N ARG A 68 -9.97 -4.47 20.03
CA ARG A 68 -10.96 -4.53 21.12
C ARG A 68 -11.96 -3.39 21.03
N TYR A 69 -11.49 -2.15 20.82
CA TYR A 69 -12.36 -0.98 20.60
C TYR A 69 -13.28 -1.20 19.40
N ARG A 70 -12.75 -1.61 18.25
CA ARG A 70 -13.54 -1.87 17.02
C ARG A 70 -14.63 -2.91 17.26
N ARG A 71 -14.33 -4.01 17.96
CA ARG A 71 -15.31 -5.06 18.28
C ARG A 71 -16.46 -4.53 19.14
N GLN A 72 -16.17 -3.70 20.13
CA GLN A 72 -17.17 -3.13 21.03
C GLN A 72 -17.95 -1.97 20.42
N ALA A 73 -17.27 -1.06 19.71
CA ALA A 73 -17.88 0.07 19.03
C ALA A 73 -18.84 -0.38 17.91
N ASN A 74 -18.44 -1.39 17.14
CA ASN A 74 -19.31 -1.97 16.09
C ASN A 74 -20.53 -2.71 16.67
N GLY A 75 -20.47 -3.15 17.93
CA GLY A 75 -21.59 -3.78 18.62
C GLY A 75 -22.66 -2.80 19.13
N MET A 76 -22.39 -1.48 19.14
CA MET A 76 -23.20 -0.51 19.89
C MET A 76 -23.93 0.57 19.08
N HIS A 77 -23.66 0.75 17.78
CA HIS A 77 -24.58 1.20 16.71
C HIS A 77 -23.85 1.88 15.52
N THR A 78 -24.32 1.50 14.32
CA THR A 78 -24.33 2.15 12.99
C THR A 78 -23.17 1.99 11.99
N PRO A 79 -23.54 1.76 10.70
CA PRO A 79 -22.61 1.47 9.61
C PRO A 79 -22.05 2.77 9.04
N GLY A 80 -20.73 2.90 9.00
CA GLY A 80 -20.11 4.02 8.33
C GLY A 80 -18.68 4.20 8.78
N ILE A 81 -17.78 4.20 7.80
CA ILE A 81 -16.34 4.45 7.90
C ILE A 81 -15.50 3.16 8.07
N ASP A 82 -15.34 2.48 6.93
CA ASP A 82 -14.07 1.99 6.38
C ASP A 82 -13.19 1.10 7.26
N THR A 83 -13.76 0.07 7.88
CA THR A 83 -12.97 -1.08 8.34
C THR A 83 -13.27 -2.38 7.58
N GLN A 84 -14.27 -2.38 6.68
CA GLN A 84 -14.52 -3.51 5.77
C GLN A 84 -13.73 -3.41 4.46
N GLN A 85 -13.35 -2.21 4.00
CA GLN A 85 -12.55 -2.02 2.78
C GLN A 85 -11.24 -2.83 2.78
N PRO A 86 -10.35 -2.74 3.79
CA PRO A 86 -9.05 -3.42 3.68
C PRO A 86 -9.17 -4.95 3.72
N LYS A 87 -10.20 -5.50 4.38
CA LYS A 87 -10.44 -6.95 4.38
C LYS A 87 -11.09 -7.43 3.08
N HIS A 88 -12.07 -6.71 2.55
CA HIS A 88 -12.71 -7.06 1.29
C HIS A 88 -11.74 -6.92 0.10
N GLU A 89 -10.96 -5.84 0.07
CA GLU A 89 -9.89 -5.64 -0.91
C GLU A 89 -8.83 -6.74 -0.81
N SER A 90 -8.42 -7.12 0.40
CA SER A 90 -7.48 -8.23 0.59
C SER A 90 -8.04 -9.57 0.09
N THR A 91 -9.32 -9.85 0.33
CA THR A 91 -9.95 -11.07 -0.19
C THR A 91 -10.15 -11.04 -1.70
N ASP A 92 -10.47 -9.89 -2.28
CA ASP A 92 -10.65 -9.74 -3.72
C ASP A 92 -9.32 -9.83 -4.47
N LEU A 93 -8.26 -9.23 -3.91
CA LEU A 93 -6.90 -9.38 -4.41
C LEU A 93 -6.43 -10.83 -4.34
N ALA A 94 -6.71 -11.54 -3.24
CA ALA A 94 -6.36 -12.96 -3.11
C ALA A 94 -7.04 -13.83 -4.18
N LYS A 95 -8.35 -13.63 -4.42
CA LYS A 95 -9.08 -14.31 -5.50
C LYS A 95 -8.49 -13.99 -6.86
N ARG A 96 -8.12 -12.72 -7.10
CA ARG A 96 -7.53 -12.31 -8.39
C ARG A 96 -6.16 -12.94 -8.62
N ILE A 97 -5.34 -13.05 -7.58
CA ILE A 97 -4.05 -13.75 -7.63
C ILE A 97 -4.27 -15.23 -7.97
N GLU A 98 -5.24 -15.89 -7.32
CA GLU A 98 -5.55 -17.29 -7.59
C GLU A 98 -5.98 -17.52 -9.04
N LEU A 99 -6.89 -16.68 -9.57
CA LEU A 99 -7.31 -16.75 -10.97
C LEU A 99 -6.16 -16.52 -11.94
N LEU A 100 -5.27 -15.55 -11.66
CA LEU A 100 -4.08 -15.29 -12.48
C LEU A 100 -3.12 -16.48 -12.46
N GLN A 101 -2.91 -17.12 -11.32
CA GLN A 101 -2.07 -18.30 -11.20
C GLN A 101 -2.65 -19.51 -11.94
N ILE A 102 -3.98 -19.69 -11.92
CA ILE A 102 -4.66 -20.72 -12.70
C ILE A 102 -4.47 -20.45 -14.19
N SER A 103 -4.73 -19.22 -14.65
CA SER A 103 -4.54 -18.81 -16.03
C SER A 103 -3.09 -19.01 -16.51
N GLN A 104 -2.10 -18.63 -15.69
CA GLN A 104 -0.68 -18.83 -16.00
C GLN A 104 -0.34 -20.31 -16.15
N ARG A 105 -0.83 -21.18 -15.25
CA ARG A 105 -0.62 -22.62 -15.35
C ARG A 105 -1.21 -23.19 -16.64
N LYS A 106 -2.44 -22.79 -16.99
CA LYS A 106 -3.07 -23.18 -18.27
C LYS A 106 -2.24 -22.73 -19.48
N LEU A 107 -1.74 -21.49 -19.49
CA LEU A 107 -0.85 -20.97 -20.56
C LEU A 107 0.49 -21.71 -20.65
N LEU A 108 0.99 -22.24 -19.53
CA LEU A 108 2.19 -23.09 -19.49
C LEU A 108 1.91 -24.55 -19.87
N GLY A 109 0.68 -24.88 -20.31
CA GLY A 109 0.28 -26.22 -20.72
C GLY A 109 -0.01 -27.18 -19.56
N GLN A 110 -0.19 -26.67 -18.34
CA GLN A 110 -0.48 -27.48 -17.16
C GLN A 110 -1.99 -27.63 -16.95
N SER A 111 -2.43 -28.80 -16.47
CA SER A 111 -3.82 -29.09 -16.11
C SER A 111 -4.84 -28.83 -17.24
N LEU A 112 -4.43 -29.04 -18.50
CA LEU A 112 -5.30 -28.85 -19.67
C LEU A 112 -6.45 -29.85 -19.76
N SER A 113 -6.35 -30.99 -19.08
CA SER A 113 -7.40 -32.01 -19.03
C SER A 113 -8.70 -31.52 -18.38
N THR A 114 -8.64 -30.46 -17.58
CA THR A 114 -9.82 -29.84 -16.95
C THR A 114 -10.39 -28.67 -17.74
N CYS A 115 -9.79 -28.31 -18.87
CA CYS A 115 -10.25 -27.19 -19.70
C CYS A 115 -11.35 -27.63 -20.66
N SER A 116 -12.31 -26.75 -20.94
CA SER A 116 -13.28 -26.97 -22.01
C SER A 116 -12.63 -26.77 -23.38
N LEU A 117 -13.27 -27.27 -24.45
CA LEU A 117 -12.80 -27.08 -25.82
C LEU A 117 -12.70 -25.59 -26.20
N GLU A 118 -13.66 -24.79 -25.77
CA GLU A 118 -13.69 -23.34 -25.99
C GLU A 118 -12.54 -22.64 -25.27
N GLU A 119 -12.28 -23.00 -24.01
CA GLU A 119 -11.14 -22.46 -23.25
C GLU A 119 -9.79 -22.81 -23.91
N LEU A 120 -9.64 -24.04 -24.43
CA LEU A 120 -8.43 -24.46 -25.13
C LEU A 120 -8.23 -23.69 -26.44
N GLN A 121 -9.31 -23.44 -27.18
CA GLN A 121 -9.28 -22.66 -28.41
C GLN A 121 -8.88 -21.20 -28.13
N ASP A 122 -9.40 -20.59 -27.08
CA ASP A 122 -9.05 -19.24 -26.67
C ASP A 122 -7.58 -19.12 -26.24
N ILE A 123 -7.08 -20.09 -25.47
CA ILE A 123 -5.66 -20.18 -25.10
C ILE A 123 -4.79 -20.28 -26.36
N GLY A 124 -5.17 -21.13 -27.33
CA GLY A 124 -4.47 -21.27 -28.60
C GLY A 124 -4.40 -19.96 -29.38
N ASN A 125 -5.55 -19.30 -29.55
CA ASN A 125 -5.66 -18.00 -30.21
C ASN A 125 -4.81 -16.92 -29.53
N GLN A 126 -4.78 -16.90 -28.18
CA GLN A 126 -3.99 -15.95 -27.41
C GLN A 126 -2.48 -16.17 -27.59
N LEU A 127 -2.03 -17.43 -27.60
CA LEU A 127 -0.64 -17.78 -27.85
C LEU A 127 -0.20 -17.41 -29.27
N GLU A 128 -1.04 -17.68 -30.27
CA GLU A 128 -0.75 -17.34 -31.66
C GLU A 128 -0.61 -15.82 -31.87
N ARG A 129 -1.55 -15.04 -31.33
CA ARG A 129 -1.47 -13.56 -31.36
C ARG A 129 -0.20 -13.06 -30.66
N SER A 130 0.13 -13.62 -29.51
CA SER A 130 1.32 -13.24 -28.74
C SER A 130 2.61 -13.56 -29.49
N LEU A 131 2.70 -14.73 -30.11
CA LEU A 131 3.83 -15.13 -30.95
C LEU A 131 3.95 -14.25 -32.19
N SER A 132 2.84 -13.91 -32.84
CA SER A 132 2.82 -12.97 -33.98
C SER A 132 3.42 -11.62 -33.58
N ASN A 133 2.98 -11.05 -32.46
CA ASN A 133 3.50 -9.78 -31.95
C ASN A 133 5.01 -9.85 -31.63
N ILE A 134 5.47 -10.94 -31.03
CA ILE A 134 6.91 -11.17 -30.75
C ILE A 134 7.69 -11.22 -32.06
N ARG A 135 7.20 -11.95 -33.07
CA ARG A 135 7.84 -12.05 -34.39
C ARG A 135 7.95 -10.69 -35.07
N ILE A 136 6.86 -9.91 -35.10
CA ILE A 136 6.84 -8.56 -35.66
C ILE A 136 7.88 -7.67 -34.98
N ARG A 137 7.91 -7.67 -33.65
CA ARG A 137 8.87 -6.87 -32.88
C ARG A 137 10.32 -7.31 -33.12
N LYS A 138 10.56 -8.62 -33.23
CA LYS A 138 11.91 -9.15 -33.53
C LYS A 138 12.37 -8.75 -34.92
N VAL A 139 11.49 -8.82 -35.93
CA VAL A 139 11.78 -8.35 -37.28
C VAL A 139 12.08 -6.86 -37.28
N HIS A 140 11.22 -6.05 -36.63
CA HIS A 140 11.44 -4.61 -36.53
C HIS A 140 12.79 -4.26 -35.89
N ASN A 141 13.13 -4.89 -34.77
CA ASN A 141 14.41 -4.67 -34.10
C ASN A 141 15.60 -5.08 -34.99
N LEU A 142 15.49 -6.21 -35.71
CA LEU A 142 16.54 -6.67 -36.63
C LEU A 142 16.71 -5.70 -37.81
N THR A 143 15.62 -5.20 -38.40
CA THR A 143 15.67 -4.21 -39.47
C THR A 143 16.30 -2.91 -38.99
N SER A 144 15.96 -2.44 -37.79
CA SER A 144 16.54 -1.24 -37.18
C SER A 144 18.02 -1.42 -36.90
N PHE A 145 18.44 -2.58 -36.41
CA PHE A 145 19.86 -2.91 -36.19
C PHE A 145 20.66 -2.89 -37.50
N ASN A 146 20.16 -3.57 -38.54
CA ASN A 146 20.83 -3.60 -39.85
C ASN A 146 20.95 -2.20 -40.47
N TYR A 147 19.90 -1.37 -40.34
CA TYR A 147 19.94 0.02 -40.79
C TYR A 147 21.00 0.86 -40.08
N LEU A 148 21.15 0.67 -38.76
CA LEU A 148 22.19 1.34 -37.98
C LEU A 148 23.59 0.86 -38.38
N GLN A 149 23.80 -0.44 -38.58
CA GLN A 149 25.09 -0.94 -39.09
C GLN A 149 25.44 -0.36 -40.46
N TRP A 150 24.48 -0.33 -41.39
CA TRP A 150 24.69 0.28 -42.71
C TRP A 150 25.09 1.76 -42.61
N LYS A 151 24.47 2.53 -41.72
CA LYS A 151 24.86 3.93 -41.46
C LYS A 151 26.29 4.04 -40.95
N VAL A 152 26.68 3.21 -39.97
CA VAL A 152 28.03 3.24 -39.41
C VAL A 152 29.07 2.93 -40.49
N SER A 153 28.92 1.86 -41.25
CA SER A 153 29.87 1.51 -42.33
C SER A 153 29.94 2.57 -43.43
N THR A 154 28.82 3.24 -43.72
CA THR A 154 28.82 4.36 -44.67
C THR A 154 29.63 5.54 -44.14
N LEU A 155 29.47 5.89 -42.86
CA LEU A 155 30.26 6.96 -42.24
C LEU A 155 31.73 6.58 -42.19
N GLU A 156 32.08 5.36 -41.78
CA GLU A 156 33.48 4.87 -41.77
C GLU A 156 34.13 4.96 -43.16
N ASN A 157 33.41 4.61 -44.23
CA ASN A 157 33.91 4.76 -45.60
C ASN A 157 34.06 6.22 -46.04
N VAL A 158 33.24 7.14 -45.54
CA VAL A 158 33.34 8.58 -45.84
C VAL A 158 34.50 9.25 -45.08
N TYR A 159 34.84 8.76 -43.88
CA TYR A 159 35.92 9.28 -43.04
C TYR A 159 37.24 8.52 -43.17
N ALA A 160 37.30 7.47 -43.98
CA ALA A 160 38.55 6.78 -44.36
C ALA A 160 39.25 7.51 -45.51
N PHE A 161 39.86 8.66 -45.21
CA PHE A 161 40.88 9.32 -46.03
C PHE A 161 42.10 9.64 -45.15
#